data_AF-A0A6P0ZYS4-F1
#
_entry.id   AF-A0A6P0ZYS4-F1
#
_cell.length_a   1.000
_cell.length_b   1.000
_cell.length_c   1.000
_cell.angle_alpha   90.00
_cell.angle_beta   90.00
_cell.angle_gamma   90.00
#
_symmetry.space_group_name_H-M   'P 1'
#
loop_
_entity.id
_entity.type
_entity.pdbx_description
1 polymer ?
#
loop_
_entity_poly.entity_id
_entity_poly.type
_entity_poly.pdbx_seq_one_letter_code
_entity_poly.pdbx_strand_id
1 'polypeptide(L)'
;MPFPRSSGLLLHPTSLPSPFGIGDLGLQAYQFIEFLAQSAQQYWQILPLGPIGYGNSPYDSYSAMAGNPLLISPEQLQKQGLLKDEDFANLPEFPLDSVDYDQVIQTKMPLLYQACDRFRANASPQQHQKFTEFCQAKASWLEDYALFMAVRDGFDQSSWHTWERDIAMAQPKAVEYWRQKLQDEIYFYKYLQFEFFCQWSALKQYANHHQIQIIGDIPIYVAHDSADVWAHREIFAIDHETGEPTLMAGVPPDYFSATGQLWGNPVYNWKQLQADNFRWWIQRFQTILEYVDIVRIDHFRGFEAYWQVKQGETTAITGEWVKAPGKEFFEVLQDKLGNLPIIAEDLGIITPEVEALRSRFQFPGMKILQFAFSGGSSNPYLPFNYVRNCVVYTGTHDNDTTVGWFKKLSAEDKQIIINYCGPVSEEGIHWDLIRLALSSIANQAIIPVQDILGLDTDARMNFPSTVEGNWQWRYRPNALSEELANRLKILTHTYGRAPVSSDY
;
A
#
# COMPACT_ATOMS: atom_id res chain seq x y z
N MET A 1 -8.74 6.12 20.58
CA MET A 1 -9.87 5.23 20.94
C MET A 1 -9.72 3.94 20.15
N PRO A 2 -9.93 2.77 20.75
CA PRO A 2 -9.86 1.50 20.04
C PRO A 2 -10.94 1.42 18.96
N PHE A 3 -10.61 0.86 17.80
CA PHE A 3 -11.57 0.67 16.70
C PHE A 3 -12.73 -0.25 17.11
N PRO A 4 -13.93 -0.09 16.52
CA PRO A 4 -15.10 -0.91 16.86
C PRO A 4 -14.93 -2.36 16.37
N ARG A 5 -15.77 -3.25 16.90
CA ARG A 5 -15.84 -4.63 16.41
C ARG A 5 -16.41 -4.65 14.99
N SER A 6 -15.59 -4.97 13.99
CA SER A 6 -15.93 -4.82 12.57
C SER A 6 -15.10 -5.76 11.69
N SER A 7 -15.43 -5.86 10.40
CA SER A 7 -14.67 -6.63 9.40
C SER A 7 -14.53 -5.91 8.07
N GLY A 8 -13.57 -6.35 7.27
CA GLY A 8 -13.31 -5.83 5.93
C GLY A 8 -12.53 -6.80 5.06
N LEU A 9 -12.26 -6.39 3.83
CA LEU A 9 -11.50 -7.19 2.87
C LEU A 9 -10.21 -6.49 2.46
N LEU A 10 -9.15 -7.28 2.27
CA LEU A 10 -7.89 -6.84 1.67
C LEU A 10 -7.93 -7.13 0.16
N LEU A 11 -7.86 -6.06 -0.63
CA LEU A 11 -7.80 -6.12 -2.09
C LEU A 11 -7.11 -4.87 -2.62
N HIS A 12 -5.99 -5.01 -3.32
CA HIS A 12 -5.38 -3.86 -3.98
C HIS A 12 -6.17 -3.50 -5.26
N PRO A 13 -6.34 -2.20 -5.62
CA PRO A 13 -7.09 -1.81 -6.80
C PRO A 13 -6.59 -2.44 -8.11
N THR A 14 -5.30 -2.79 -8.22
CA THR A 14 -4.76 -3.46 -9.41
C THR A 14 -5.40 -4.82 -9.68
N SER A 15 -5.90 -5.48 -8.64
CA SER A 15 -6.54 -6.80 -8.70
C SER A 15 -7.99 -6.76 -9.18
N LEU A 16 -8.58 -5.56 -9.36
CA LEU A 16 -9.93 -5.40 -9.92
C LEU A 16 -9.96 -5.82 -11.40
N PRO A 17 -11.06 -6.40 -11.91
CA PRO A 17 -11.20 -6.90 -13.29
C PRO A 17 -11.51 -5.79 -14.31
N SER A 18 -10.88 -4.62 -14.22
CA SER A 18 -11.04 -3.55 -15.23
C SER A 18 -10.52 -3.99 -16.61
N PRO A 19 -11.07 -3.48 -17.73
CA PRO A 19 -10.80 -4.00 -19.07
C PRO A 19 -9.44 -3.57 -19.67
N PHE A 20 -8.66 -2.74 -18.98
CA PHE A 20 -7.40 -2.16 -19.49
C PHE A 20 -6.14 -2.85 -18.93
N GLY A 21 -6.18 -4.16 -18.75
CA GLY A 21 -5.04 -5.00 -18.31
C GLY A 21 -4.63 -4.91 -16.84
N ILE A 22 -5.09 -3.86 -16.14
CA ILE A 22 -4.92 -3.66 -14.70
C ILE A 22 -6.23 -3.13 -14.13
N GLY A 23 -6.53 -3.45 -12.87
CA GLY A 23 -7.61 -2.80 -12.16
C GLY A 23 -7.37 -1.29 -12.02
N ASP A 24 -8.45 -0.51 -12.09
CA ASP A 24 -8.40 0.95 -12.08
C ASP A 24 -9.52 1.54 -11.21
N LEU A 25 -9.52 2.86 -11.06
CA LEU A 25 -10.48 3.60 -10.22
C LEU A 25 -11.85 3.76 -10.89
N GLY A 26 -12.15 2.99 -11.93
CA GLY A 26 -13.41 3.01 -12.68
C GLY A 26 -14.50 2.11 -12.09
N LEU A 27 -15.43 1.66 -12.95
CA LEU A 27 -16.65 0.97 -12.57
C LEU A 27 -16.42 -0.21 -11.60
N GLN A 28 -15.37 -1.00 -11.82
CA GLN A 28 -15.08 -2.18 -11.01
C GLN A 28 -14.76 -1.84 -9.55
N ALA A 29 -14.15 -0.67 -9.28
CA ALA A 29 -13.88 -0.21 -7.93
C ALA A 29 -15.18 0.16 -7.19
N TYR A 30 -16.13 0.81 -7.87
CA TYR A 30 -17.44 1.13 -7.31
C TYR A 30 -18.25 -0.14 -7.03
N GLN A 31 -18.25 -1.10 -7.96
CA GLN A 31 -18.90 -2.40 -7.76
C GLN A 31 -18.29 -3.20 -6.60
N PHE A 32 -16.98 -3.08 -6.37
CA PHE A 32 -16.35 -3.68 -5.21
C PHE A 32 -16.83 -3.04 -3.88
N ILE A 33 -17.00 -1.72 -3.84
CA ILE A 33 -17.60 -1.03 -2.69
C ILE A 33 -19.04 -1.49 -2.45
N GLU A 34 -19.84 -1.65 -3.52
CA GLU A 34 -21.19 -2.21 -3.42
C GLU A 34 -21.17 -3.63 -2.86
N PHE A 35 -20.24 -4.48 -3.31
CA PHE A 35 -20.05 -5.83 -2.78
C PHE A 35 -19.70 -5.81 -1.28
N LEU A 36 -18.81 -4.91 -0.85
CA LEU A 36 -18.47 -4.73 0.58
C LEU A 36 -19.71 -4.35 1.40
N ALA A 37 -20.50 -3.39 0.93
CA ALA A 37 -21.72 -2.96 1.60
C ALA A 37 -22.77 -4.09 1.64
N GLN A 38 -22.98 -4.81 0.53
CA GLN A 38 -23.89 -5.94 0.44
C GLN A 38 -23.52 -7.08 1.39
N SER A 39 -22.21 -7.33 1.55
CA SER A 39 -21.67 -8.34 2.46
C SER A 39 -21.46 -7.85 3.91
N ALA A 40 -22.01 -6.67 4.25
CA ALA A 40 -21.94 -6.03 5.57
C ALA A 40 -20.51 -5.77 6.08
N GLN A 41 -19.53 -5.65 5.17
CA GLN A 41 -18.18 -5.20 5.52
C GLN A 41 -18.16 -3.70 5.79
N GLN A 42 -17.13 -3.25 6.50
CA GLN A 42 -16.92 -1.85 6.89
C GLN A 42 -15.56 -1.32 6.46
N TYR A 43 -14.63 -2.19 6.03
CA TYR A 43 -13.33 -1.76 5.53
C TYR A 43 -12.97 -2.34 4.18
N TRP A 44 -12.32 -1.49 3.38
CA TRP A 44 -11.50 -1.88 2.26
C TRP A 44 -10.04 -1.60 2.61
N GLN A 45 -9.24 -2.64 2.82
CA GLN A 45 -7.80 -2.49 2.96
C GLN A 45 -7.11 -2.59 1.61
N ILE A 46 -6.22 -1.65 1.36
CA ILE A 46 -5.39 -1.56 0.17
C ILE A 46 -3.90 -1.63 0.55
N LEU A 47 -3.06 -1.90 -0.45
CA LEU A 47 -1.62 -1.66 -0.40
C LEU A 47 -1.30 -0.20 -0.76
N PRO A 48 -0.03 0.27 -0.64
CA PRO A 48 0.34 1.63 -1.02
C PRO A 48 -0.06 1.96 -2.46
N LEU A 49 -0.47 3.20 -2.72
CA LEU A 49 -0.97 3.64 -4.02
C LEU A 49 0.07 4.41 -4.84
N GLY A 50 1.33 4.39 -4.41
CA GLY A 50 2.40 5.14 -5.06
C GLY A 50 2.71 4.64 -6.47
N PRO A 51 3.29 5.49 -7.34
CA PRO A 51 3.80 5.05 -8.64
C PRO A 51 4.87 3.97 -8.44
N ILE A 52 4.66 2.81 -9.06
CA ILE A 52 5.50 1.61 -8.86
C ILE A 52 6.90 1.78 -9.46
N GLY A 53 7.90 1.37 -8.70
CA GLY A 53 9.30 1.32 -9.09
C GLY A 53 9.73 -0.09 -9.50
N TYR A 54 10.87 -0.55 -8.98
CA TYR A 54 11.46 -1.83 -9.38
C TYR A 54 10.57 -3.01 -8.96
N GLY A 55 10.48 -4.02 -9.83
CA GLY A 55 9.68 -5.23 -9.58
C GLY A 55 8.17 -4.98 -9.43
N ASN A 56 7.67 -3.80 -9.85
CA ASN A 56 6.27 -3.38 -9.73
C ASN A 56 5.75 -3.33 -8.28
N SER A 57 6.66 -3.23 -7.30
CA SER A 57 6.30 -3.25 -5.89
C SER A 57 5.62 -1.94 -5.45
N PRO A 58 4.44 -2.00 -4.83
CA PRO A 58 3.83 -0.83 -4.17
C PRO A 58 4.70 -0.26 -3.02
N TYR A 59 5.62 -1.05 -2.47
CA TYR A 59 6.51 -0.66 -1.38
C TYR A 59 7.82 -0.04 -1.86
N ASP A 60 8.09 -0.10 -3.17
CA ASP A 60 9.23 0.55 -3.81
C ASP A 60 8.71 1.58 -4.82
N SER A 61 8.36 2.76 -4.31
CA SER A 61 7.68 3.79 -5.11
C SER A 61 8.59 4.99 -5.41
N TYR A 62 8.42 5.56 -6.62
CA TYR A 62 9.09 6.81 -7.00
C TYR A 62 8.65 8.02 -6.16
N SER A 63 7.54 7.92 -5.41
CA SER A 63 7.16 8.93 -4.43
C SER A 63 6.31 8.37 -3.29
N ALA A 64 6.58 8.81 -2.07
CA ALA A 64 5.82 8.51 -0.88
C ALA A 64 4.47 9.22 -0.79
N MET A 65 4.18 10.16 -1.70
CA MET A 65 2.99 11.03 -1.66
C MET A 65 2.16 10.99 -2.95
N ALA A 66 2.78 10.71 -4.10
CA ALA A 66 2.10 10.62 -5.39
C ALA A 66 1.20 9.37 -5.50
N GLY A 67 0.25 9.41 -6.43
CA GLY A 67 -0.57 8.28 -6.83
C GLY A 67 -0.08 7.60 -8.11
N ASN A 68 -0.39 6.31 -8.25
CA ASN A 68 -0.02 5.49 -9.38
C ASN A 68 -0.85 5.84 -10.64
N PRO A 69 -0.24 6.38 -11.71
CA PRO A 69 -0.96 6.73 -12.94
C PRO A 69 -1.67 5.54 -13.60
N LEU A 70 -1.18 4.30 -13.40
CA LEU A 70 -1.78 3.10 -13.98
C LEU A 70 -3.16 2.79 -13.40
N LEU A 71 -3.50 3.35 -12.23
CA LEU A 71 -4.82 3.20 -11.63
C LEU A 71 -5.85 4.19 -12.19
N ILE A 72 -5.43 5.22 -12.95
CA ILE A 72 -6.36 6.15 -13.60
C ILE A 72 -7.25 5.37 -14.59
N SER A 73 -8.56 5.56 -14.51
CA SER A 73 -9.54 4.87 -15.36
C SER A 73 -9.72 5.58 -16.70
N PRO A 74 -9.36 4.94 -17.85
CA PRO A 74 -9.59 5.52 -19.17
C PRO A 74 -11.08 5.73 -19.48
N GLU A 75 -11.96 4.86 -18.98
CA GLU A 75 -13.42 5.01 -19.10
C GLU A 75 -13.92 6.29 -18.42
N GLN A 76 -13.35 6.67 -17.27
CA GLN A 76 -13.71 7.94 -16.64
C GLN A 76 -13.24 9.13 -17.47
N LEU A 77 -12.03 9.08 -18.02
CA LEU A 77 -11.53 10.13 -18.93
C LEU A 77 -12.40 10.24 -20.20
N GLN A 78 -12.94 9.13 -20.69
CA GLN A 78 -13.91 9.13 -21.78
C GLN A 78 -15.21 9.83 -21.38
N LYS A 79 -15.76 9.53 -20.20
CA LYS A 79 -16.96 10.22 -19.68
C LYS A 79 -16.76 11.72 -19.50
N GLN A 80 -15.52 12.15 -19.25
CA GLN A 80 -15.13 13.56 -19.19
C GLN A 80 -14.95 14.21 -20.57
N GLY A 81 -15.02 13.44 -21.67
CA GLY A 81 -14.78 13.91 -23.03
C GLY A 81 -13.29 14.07 -23.39
N LEU A 82 -12.39 13.56 -22.55
CA LEU A 82 -10.93 13.60 -22.78
C LEU A 82 -10.46 12.40 -23.61
N LEU A 83 -11.18 11.28 -23.55
CA LEU A 83 -11.03 10.14 -24.45
C LEU A 83 -12.34 9.89 -25.23
N LYS A 84 -12.25 9.12 -26.31
CA LYS A 84 -13.34 8.78 -27.22
C LYS A 84 -13.29 7.29 -27.55
N ASP A 85 -14.38 6.75 -28.08
CA ASP A 85 -14.47 5.33 -28.48
C ASP A 85 -13.36 4.91 -29.47
N GLU A 86 -12.99 5.82 -30.39
CA GLU A 86 -11.93 5.57 -31.39
C GLU A 86 -10.55 5.32 -30.75
N ASP A 87 -10.30 5.89 -29.57
CA ASP A 87 -9.04 5.73 -28.85
C ASP A 87 -8.88 4.32 -28.26
N PHE A 88 -9.98 3.58 -28.14
CA PHE A 88 -10.03 2.21 -27.62
C PHE A 88 -10.09 1.14 -28.72
N ALA A 89 -10.12 1.54 -29.99
CA ALA A 89 -10.35 0.61 -31.11
C ALA A 89 -9.25 -0.46 -31.27
N ASN A 90 -8.03 -0.19 -30.81
CA ASN A 90 -6.86 -1.05 -30.98
C ASN A 90 -6.27 -1.54 -29.64
N LEU A 91 -7.09 -1.67 -28.60
CA LEU A 91 -6.63 -2.25 -27.34
C LEU A 91 -6.20 -3.71 -27.56
N PRO A 92 -5.05 -4.13 -27.00
CA PRO A 92 -4.63 -5.52 -27.09
C PRO A 92 -5.50 -6.41 -26.19
N GLU A 93 -5.43 -7.72 -26.41
CA GLU A 93 -5.95 -8.67 -25.43
C GLU A 93 -5.04 -8.70 -24.20
N PHE A 94 -5.65 -8.63 -23.02
CA PHE A 94 -4.93 -8.67 -21.75
C PHE A 94 -5.20 -9.99 -21.01
N PRO A 95 -4.24 -10.48 -20.19
CA PRO A 95 -4.52 -11.56 -19.25
C PRO A 95 -5.64 -11.20 -18.27
N LEU A 96 -6.50 -12.18 -17.96
CA LEU A 96 -7.65 -11.97 -17.07
C LEU A 96 -7.32 -12.18 -15.59
N ASP A 97 -6.31 -13.00 -15.29
CA ASP A 97 -5.95 -13.42 -13.92
C ASP A 97 -4.67 -12.73 -13.40
N SER A 98 -3.97 -12.02 -14.28
CA SER A 98 -2.70 -11.37 -13.98
C SER A 98 -2.59 -9.99 -14.63
N VAL A 99 -1.77 -9.12 -14.05
CA VAL A 99 -1.33 -7.86 -14.64
C VAL A 99 -0.06 -8.13 -15.43
N ASP A 100 -0.08 -7.85 -16.74
CA ASP A 100 1.14 -7.65 -17.53
C ASP A 100 1.48 -6.16 -17.49
N TYR A 101 2.38 -5.77 -16.59
CA TYR A 101 2.70 -4.36 -16.35
C TYR A 101 3.31 -3.67 -17.57
N ASP A 102 4.14 -4.37 -18.36
CA ASP A 102 4.75 -3.80 -19.56
C ASP A 102 3.68 -3.51 -20.62
N GLN A 103 2.79 -4.46 -20.87
CA GLN A 103 1.67 -4.27 -21.81
C GLN A 103 0.71 -3.17 -21.34
N VAL A 104 0.45 -3.09 -20.03
CA VAL A 104 -0.39 -2.05 -19.42
C VAL A 104 0.25 -0.67 -19.57
N ILE A 105 1.55 -0.52 -19.29
CA ILE A 105 2.26 0.75 -19.44
C ILE A 105 2.22 1.21 -20.91
N GLN A 106 2.54 0.30 -21.84
CA GLN A 106 2.52 0.57 -23.28
C GLN A 106 1.13 0.95 -23.80
N THR A 107 0.06 0.49 -23.14
CA THR A 107 -1.31 0.82 -23.54
C THR A 107 -1.84 2.09 -22.85
N LYS A 108 -1.69 2.20 -21.53
CA LYS A 108 -2.32 3.27 -20.75
C LYS A 108 -1.58 4.60 -20.86
N MET A 109 -0.24 4.61 -20.91
CA MET A 109 0.50 5.87 -20.97
C MET A 109 0.16 6.71 -22.22
N PRO A 110 0.09 6.14 -23.45
CA PRO A 110 -0.35 6.90 -24.62
C PRO A 110 -1.75 7.49 -24.49
N LEU A 111 -2.70 6.74 -23.92
CA LEU A 111 -4.06 7.23 -23.66
C LEU A 111 -4.04 8.41 -22.68
N LEU A 112 -3.23 8.33 -21.62
CA LEU A 112 -3.11 9.39 -20.64
C LEU A 112 -2.46 10.66 -21.22
N TYR A 113 -1.43 10.51 -22.06
CA TYR A 113 -0.85 11.63 -22.82
C TYR A 113 -1.90 12.31 -23.69
N GLN A 114 -2.67 11.53 -24.45
CA GLN A 114 -3.72 12.05 -25.30
C GLN A 114 -4.83 12.76 -24.51
N ALA A 115 -5.19 12.23 -23.34
CA ALA A 115 -6.14 12.87 -22.44
C ALA A 115 -5.59 14.20 -21.91
N CYS A 116 -4.30 14.26 -21.56
CA CYS A 116 -3.62 15.49 -21.14
C CYS A 116 -3.63 16.56 -22.24
N ASP A 117 -3.32 16.20 -23.48
CA ASP A 117 -3.35 17.14 -24.62
C ASP A 117 -4.75 17.72 -24.84
N ARG A 118 -5.78 16.87 -24.77
CA ARG A 118 -7.17 17.29 -24.91
C ARG A 118 -7.65 18.10 -23.72
N PHE A 119 -7.19 17.80 -22.52
CA PHE A 119 -7.44 18.63 -21.32
C PHE A 119 -6.83 20.01 -21.51
N ARG A 120 -5.56 20.09 -21.93
CA ARG A 120 -4.86 21.35 -22.17
C ARG A 120 -5.56 22.20 -23.24
N ALA A 121 -6.06 21.59 -24.30
CA ALA A 121 -6.69 22.29 -25.42
C ALA A 121 -8.16 22.68 -25.16
N ASN A 122 -8.92 21.84 -24.45
CA ASN A 122 -10.38 21.92 -24.43
C ASN A 122 -11.00 22.01 -23.03
N ALA A 123 -10.22 21.93 -21.95
CA ALA A 123 -10.79 22.02 -20.61
C ALA A 123 -11.45 23.40 -20.40
N SER A 124 -12.57 23.38 -19.69
CA SER A 124 -13.26 24.61 -19.32
C SER A 124 -12.40 25.45 -18.35
N PRO A 125 -12.64 26.78 -18.26
CA PRO A 125 -11.96 27.64 -17.29
C PRO A 125 -12.03 27.11 -15.85
N GLN A 126 -13.16 26.49 -15.49
CA GLN A 126 -13.35 25.90 -14.16
C GLN A 126 -12.47 24.66 -13.92
N GLN A 127 -12.29 23.82 -14.94
CA GLN A 127 -11.38 22.66 -14.86
C GLN A 127 -9.92 23.11 -14.73
N HIS A 128 -9.49 24.11 -15.52
CA HIS A 128 -8.15 24.69 -15.38
C HIS A 128 -7.92 25.35 -14.02
N GLN A 129 -8.94 25.99 -13.46
CA GLN A 129 -8.86 26.54 -12.12
C GLN A 129 -8.65 25.42 -11.08
N LYS A 130 -9.44 24.34 -11.11
CA LYS A 130 -9.28 23.20 -10.20
C LYS A 130 -7.90 22.55 -10.31
N PHE A 131 -7.38 22.42 -11.53
CA PHE A 131 -6.02 21.91 -11.77
C PHE A 131 -4.95 22.83 -11.16
N THR A 132 -5.12 24.14 -11.30
CA THR A 132 -4.21 25.13 -10.72
C THR A 132 -4.26 25.11 -9.19
N GLU A 133 -5.45 25.05 -8.61
CA GLU A 133 -5.67 24.95 -7.16
C GLU A 133 -5.06 23.66 -6.60
N PHE A 134 -5.22 22.53 -7.29
CA PHE A 134 -4.56 21.28 -6.95
C PHE A 134 -3.03 21.43 -6.95
N CYS A 135 -2.46 21.99 -8.01
CA CYS A 135 -1.02 22.19 -8.11
C CYS A 135 -0.49 23.07 -6.97
N GLN A 136 -1.20 24.15 -6.63
CA GLN A 136 -0.84 25.04 -5.53
C GLN A 136 -0.95 24.33 -4.16
N ALA A 137 -2.03 23.59 -3.93
CA ALA A 137 -2.27 22.87 -2.68
C ALA A 137 -1.26 21.73 -2.45
N LYS A 138 -0.72 21.13 -3.52
CA LYS A 138 0.24 20.02 -3.46
C LYS A 138 1.67 20.42 -3.79
N ALA A 139 1.95 21.71 -3.98
CA ALA A 139 3.23 22.21 -4.47
C ALA A 139 4.44 21.71 -3.67
N SER A 140 4.26 21.50 -2.37
CA SER A 140 5.29 21.02 -1.44
C SER A 140 5.89 19.64 -1.75
N TRP A 141 5.24 18.83 -2.60
CA TRP A 141 5.77 17.54 -3.06
C TRP A 141 5.58 17.35 -4.57
N LEU A 142 4.51 17.92 -5.14
CA LEU A 142 4.16 17.74 -6.55
C LEU A 142 5.18 18.37 -7.50
N GLU A 143 5.76 19.52 -7.13
CA GLU A 143 6.76 20.19 -7.96
C GLU A 143 8.02 19.33 -8.12
N ASP A 144 8.51 18.76 -7.01
CA ASP A 144 9.71 17.93 -7.01
C ASP A 144 9.43 16.57 -7.66
N TYR A 145 8.27 15.97 -7.39
CA TYR A 145 7.84 14.73 -8.06
C TYR A 145 7.73 14.88 -9.58
N ALA A 146 7.03 15.92 -10.06
CA ALA A 146 6.82 16.10 -11.49
C ALA A 146 8.13 16.40 -12.23
N LEU A 147 9.03 17.17 -11.61
CA LEU A 147 10.37 17.41 -12.15
C LEU A 147 11.23 16.15 -12.13
N PHE A 148 11.23 15.40 -11.03
CA PHE A 148 11.96 14.14 -10.91
C PHE A 148 11.56 13.16 -12.02
N MET A 149 10.25 12.96 -12.21
CA MET A 149 9.75 12.04 -13.24
C MET A 149 10.07 12.53 -14.66
N ALA A 150 9.93 13.83 -14.93
CA ALA A 150 10.27 14.39 -16.24
C ALA A 150 11.77 14.26 -16.56
N VAL A 151 12.64 14.52 -15.58
CA VAL A 151 14.09 14.34 -15.74
C VAL A 151 14.42 12.87 -15.94
N ARG A 152 13.81 11.97 -15.15
CA ARG A 152 13.97 10.52 -15.29
C ARG A 152 13.66 10.04 -16.70
N ASP A 153 12.53 10.50 -17.28
CA ASP A 153 12.17 10.20 -18.67
C ASP A 153 13.24 10.69 -19.65
N GLY A 154 13.76 11.90 -19.44
CA GLY A 154 14.85 12.48 -20.25
C GLY A 154 16.20 11.77 -20.13
N PHE A 155 16.36 10.89 -19.13
CA PHE A 155 17.55 10.05 -18.89
C PHE A 155 17.22 8.55 -19.04
N ASP A 156 16.29 8.20 -19.92
CA ASP A 156 15.95 6.80 -20.27
C ASP A 156 15.62 5.93 -19.03
N GLN A 157 14.85 6.48 -18.08
CA GLN A 157 14.46 5.81 -16.82
C GLN A 157 15.64 5.50 -15.87
N SER A 158 16.80 6.13 -16.06
CA SER A 158 17.94 5.96 -15.16
C SER A 158 17.66 6.53 -13.77
N SER A 159 18.25 5.92 -12.74
CA SER A 159 18.12 6.39 -11.36
C SER A 159 18.80 7.74 -11.12
N TRP A 160 18.27 8.53 -10.20
CA TRP A 160 18.68 9.94 -10.09
C TRP A 160 20.16 10.18 -9.77
N HIS A 161 20.79 9.26 -9.05
CA HIS A 161 22.20 9.34 -8.68
C HIS A 161 23.15 9.13 -9.88
N THR A 162 22.65 8.59 -11.00
CA THR A 162 23.42 8.39 -12.24
C THR A 162 23.18 9.49 -13.28
N TRP A 163 22.34 10.49 -13.01
CA TRP A 163 22.14 11.62 -13.91
C TRP A 163 23.36 12.53 -13.98
N GLU A 164 23.32 13.51 -14.88
CA GLU A 164 24.29 14.60 -14.88
C GLU A 164 24.40 15.24 -13.49
N ARG A 165 25.64 15.43 -13.01
CA ARG A 165 25.95 15.76 -11.61
C ARG A 165 25.14 16.95 -11.08
N ASP A 166 24.96 18.00 -11.86
CA ASP A 166 24.29 19.21 -11.38
C ASP A 166 22.79 18.99 -11.11
N ILE A 167 22.10 18.18 -11.93
CA ILE A 167 20.69 17.84 -11.70
C ILE A 167 20.53 16.71 -10.68
N ALA A 168 21.41 15.71 -10.69
CA ALA A 168 21.47 14.67 -9.66
C ALA A 168 21.63 15.29 -8.26
N MET A 169 22.46 16.33 -8.16
CA MET A 169 22.71 17.05 -6.91
C MET A 169 21.76 18.24 -6.69
N ALA A 170 20.66 18.33 -7.43
CA ALA A 170 19.63 19.36 -7.33
C ALA A 170 20.19 20.80 -7.24
N GLN A 171 21.24 21.10 -8.02
CA GLN A 171 21.83 22.43 -8.04
C GLN A 171 20.82 23.45 -8.56
N PRO A 172 20.60 24.60 -7.89
CA PRO A 172 19.49 25.51 -8.22
C PRO A 172 19.42 25.94 -9.68
N LYS A 173 20.58 26.19 -10.32
CA LYS A 173 20.63 26.56 -11.74
C LYS A 173 20.26 25.43 -12.68
N ALA A 174 20.68 24.20 -12.37
CA ALA A 174 20.34 23.03 -13.18
C ALA A 174 18.86 22.69 -13.01
N VAL A 175 18.34 22.73 -11.78
CA VAL A 175 16.90 22.57 -11.51
C VAL A 175 16.08 23.56 -12.33
N GLU A 176 16.43 24.85 -12.33
CA GLU A 176 15.72 25.85 -13.12
C GLU A 176 15.84 25.62 -14.64
N TYR A 177 17.03 25.26 -15.12
CA TYR A 177 17.23 24.89 -16.53
C TYR A 177 16.32 23.74 -16.95
N TRP A 178 16.29 22.66 -16.17
CA TRP A 178 15.46 21.48 -16.46
C TRP A 178 13.97 21.78 -16.33
N ARG A 179 13.56 22.62 -15.36
CA ARG A 179 12.17 23.11 -15.26
C ARG A 179 11.72 23.85 -16.51
N GLN A 180 12.59 24.66 -17.10
CA GLN A 180 12.28 25.38 -18.36
C GLN A 180 12.32 24.46 -19.57
N LYS A 181 13.26 23.51 -19.60
CA LYS A 181 13.42 22.57 -20.72
C LYS A 181 12.28 21.56 -20.81
N LEU A 182 11.77 21.09 -19.67
CA LEU A 182 10.79 20.00 -19.57
C LEU A 182 9.40 20.48 -19.11
N GLN A 183 8.99 21.70 -19.49
CA GLN A 183 7.73 22.27 -19.03
C GLN A 183 6.51 21.41 -19.39
N ASP A 184 6.51 20.80 -20.58
CA ASP A 184 5.40 20.01 -21.08
C ASP A 184 5.30 18.65 -20.36
N GLU A 185 6.43 18.00 -20.11
CA GLU A 185 6.53 16.74 -19.37
C GLU A 185 6.18 16.96 -17.89
N ILE A 186 6.66 18.04 -17.27
CA ILE A 186 6.29 18.43 -15.91
C ILE A 186 4.79 18.67 -15.82
N TYR A 187 4.20 19.37 -16.80
CA TYR A 187 2.75 19.57 -16.85
C TYR A 187 2.01 18.23 -16.93
N PHE A 188 2.49 17.30 -17.76
CA PHE A 188 1.89 15.98 -17.89
C PHE A 188 1.87 15.23 -16.56
N TYR A 189 2.99 15.17 -15.84
CA TYR A 189 3.03 14.51 -14.52
C TYR A 189 2.13 15.19 -13.48
N LYS A 190 2.04 16.53 -13.50
CA LYS A 190 1.07 17.24 -12.66
C LYS A 190 -0.37 16.87 -13.00
N TYR A 191 -0.68 16.79 -14.29
CA TYR A 191 -2.00 16.38 -14.77
C TYR A 191 -2.35 14.94 -14.36
N LEU A 192 -1.40 14.00 -14.46
CA LEU A 192 -1.61 12.62 -14.00
C LEU A 192 -1.99 12.57 -12.52
N GLN A 193 -1.28 13.32 -11.68
CA GLN A 193 -1.60 13.40 -10.26
C GLN A 193 -2.97 14.05 -10.04
N PHE A 194 -3.27 15.14 -10.72
CA PHE A 194 -4.60 15.77 -10.64
C PHE A 194 -5.73 14.78 -10.96
N GLU A 195 -5.62 14.03 -12.07
CA GLU A 195 -6.63 13.03 -12.44
C GLU A 195 -6.72 11.88 -11.45
N PHE A 196 -5.57 11.35 -11.00
CA PHE A 196 -5.54 10.30 -9.98
C PHE A 196 -6.27 10.74 -8.71
N PHE A 197 -5.92 11.91 -8.17
CA PHE A 197 -6.52 12.41 -6.93
C PHE A 197 -8.00 12.78 -7.10
N CYS A 198 -8.42 13.25 -8.28
CA CYS A 198 -9.84 13.48 -8.57
C CYS A 198 -10.63 12.17 -8.56
N GLN A 199 -10.17 11.15 -9.29
CA GLN A 199 -10.86 9.87 -9.36
C GLN A 199 -10.86 9.15 -8.01
N TRP A 200 -9.74 9.16 -7.30
CA TRP A 200 -9.63 8.54 -5.98
C TRP A 200 -10.51 9.24 -4.95
N SER A 201 -10.52 10.58 -4.92
CA SER A 201 -11.37 11.32 -3.97
C SER A 201 -12.86 11.03 -4.18
N ALA A 202 -13.31 10.93 -5.44
CA ALA A 202 -14.68 10.55 -5.76
C ALA A 202 -15.00 9.11 -5.29
N LEU A 203 -14.09 8.16 -5.52
CA LEU A 203 -14.23 6.78 -5.08
C LEU A 203 -14.26 6.65 -3.55
N LYS A 204 -13.38 7.35 -2.85
CA LYS A 204 -13.36 7.41 -1.38
C LYS A 204 -14.65 8.02 -0.83
N GLN A 205 -15.12 9.11 -1.43
CA GLN A 205 -16.39 9.72 -1.01
C GLN A 205 -17.55 8.74 -1.18
N TYR A 206 -17.56 7.98 -2.27
CA TYR A 206 -18.54 6.91 -2.49
C TYR A 206 -18.41 5.78 -1.46
N ALA A 207 -17.19 5.29 -1.17
CA ALA A 207 -16.94 4.32 -0.11
C ALA A 207 -17.50 4.79 1.24
N ASN A 208 -17.16 6.03 1.64
CA ASN A 208 -17.58 6.59 2.91
C ASN A 208 -19.10 6.80 2.96
N HIS A 209 -19.76 7.16 1.85
CA HIS A 209 -21.22 7.22 1.76
C HIS A 209 -21.88 5.87 2.01
N HIS A 210 -21.24 4.79 1.55
CA HIS A 210 -21.64 3.41 1.81
C HIS A 210 -21.15 2.85 3.16
N GLN A 211 -20.66 3.72 4.05
CA GLN A 211 -20.11 3.35 5.37
C GLN A 211 -18.91 2.38 5.29
N ILE A 212 -18.18 2.41 4.18
CA ILE A 212 -16.93 1.69 3.98
C ILE A 212 -15.78 2.66 4.19
N GLN A 213 -14.93 2.37 5.17
CA GLN A 213 -13.69 3.12 5.40
C GLN A 213 -12.53 2.44 4.66
N ILE A 214 -11.60 3.25 4.13
CA ILE A 214 -10.42 2.73 3.44
C ILE A 214 -9.24 2.68 4.42
N ILE A 215 -8.63 1.49 4.54
CA ILE A 215 -7.37 1.28 5.26
C ILE A 215 -6.24 1.34 4.24
N GLY A 216 -5.48 2.42 4.26
CA GLY A 216 -4.24 2.59 3.50
C GLY A 216 -3.04 1.95 4.17
N ASP A 217 -1.89 2.17 3.55
CA ASP A 217 -0.64 1.58 3.98
C ASP A 217 0.54 2.52 3.69
N ILE A 218 1.43 2.65 4.66
CA ILE A 218 2.63 3.46 4.59
C ILE A 218 3.84 2.55 4.84
N PRO A 219 4.67 2.29 3.80
CA PRO A 219 6.00 1.71 3.97
C PRO A 219 6.83 2.60 4.90
N ILE A 220 7.51 2.05 5.92
CA ILE A 220 8.33 2.91 6.78
C ILE A 220 9.39 3.64 5.96
N TYR A 221 10.09 2.94 5.06
CA TYR A 221 11.12 3.51 4.21
C TYR A 221 10.57 3.93 2.85
N VAL A 222 11.37 4.70 2.11
CA VAL A 222 11.10 5.09 0.73
C VAL A 222 12.16 4.47 -0.19
N ALA A 223 11.84 4.32 -1.47
CA ALA A 223 12.82 3.85 -2.46
C ALA A 223 14.02 4.81 -2.52
N HIS A 224 15.23 4.28 -2.73
CA HIS A 224 16.40 5.13 -2.97
C HIS A 224 16.19 6.00 -4.20
N ASP A 225 15.71 5.37 -5.28
CA ASP A 225 15.40 6.03 -6.54
C ASP A 225 14.00 6.66 -6.48
N SER A 226 13.84 7.71 -5.70
CA SER A 226 12.57 8.42 -5.52
C SER A 226 12.75 9.93 -5.51
N ALA A 227 11.67 10.64 -5.83
CA ALA A 227 11.59 12.08 -5.69
C ALA A 227 11.85 12.52 -4.24
N ASP A 228 11.43 11.71 -3.26
CA ASP A 228 11.61 12.01 -1.84
C ASP A 228 13.10 12.06 -1.46
N VAL A 229 13.87 11.04 -1.87
CA VAL A 229 15.32 10.99 -1.56
C VAL A 229 16.07 12.06 -2.35
N TRP A 230 15.76 12.24 -3.64
CA TRP A 230 16.41 13.24 -4.49
C TRP A 230 16.22 14.68 -3.96
N ALA A 231 14.99 15.03 -3.55
CA ALA A 231 14.65 16.37 -3.09
C ALA A 231 15.02 16.65 -1.62
N HIS A 232 15.04 15.61 -0.76
CA HIS A 232 15.25 15.76 0.69
C HIS A 232 16.45 14.95 1.21
N ARG A 233 17.57 15.00 0.50
CA ARG A 233 18.78 14.21 0.79
C ARG A 233 19.28 14.33 2.24
N GLU A 234 19.05 15.46 2.89
CA GLU A 234 19.48 15.72 4.27
C GLU A 234 18.80 14.83 5.33
N ILE A 235 17.60 14.31 5.05
CA ILE A 235 16.87 13.44 5.99
C ILE A 235 17.18 11.95 5.80
N PHE A 236 18.10 11.61 4.89
CA PHE A 236 18.51 10.23 4.59
C PHE A 236 20.01 10.02 4.82
N ALA A 237 20.40 8.79 5.13
CA ALA A 237 21.79 8.40 5.26
C ALA A 237 22.40 8.08 3.87
N ILE A 238 22.69 9.12 3.10
CA ILE A 238 23.30 9.00 1.78
C ILE A 238 24.65 9.73 1.69
N ASP A 239 25.45 9.35 0.70
CA ASP A 239 26.67 10.04 0.35
C ASP A 239 26.30 11.27 -0.50
N HIS A 240 26.67 12.47 -0.05
CA HIS A 240 26.29 13.71 -0.73
C HIS A 240 27.09 13.98 -2.02
N GLU A 241 28.15 13.22 -2.30
CA GLU A 241 28.93 13.34 -3.53
C GLU A 241 28.49 12.34 -4.60
N THR A 242 28.14 11.12 -4.21
CA THR A 242 27.74 10.04 -5.13
C THR A 242 26.22 9.87 -5.22
N GLY A 243 25.48 10.25 -4.17
CA GLY A 243 24.04 10.04 -4.05
C GLY A 243 23.66 8.65 -3.53
N GLU A 244 24.62 7.75 -3.33
CA GLU A 244 24.37 6.38 -2.91
C GLU A 244 23.97 6.26 -1.42
N PRO A 245 23.20 5.24 -1.01
CA PRO A 245 22.94 4.96 0.40
C PRO A 245 24.24 4.60 1.12
N THR A 246 24.59 5.33 2.18
CA THR A 246 25.71 4.94 3.06
C THR A 246 25.30 3.86 4.05
N LEU A 247 24.02 3.87 4.42
CA LEU A 247 23.38 2.92 5.32
C LEU A 247 22.03 2.50 4.73
N MET A 248 21.85 1.20 4.60
CA MET A 248 20.70 0.55 3.99
C MET A 248 19.83 -0.12 5.07
N ALA A 249 18.52 -0.09 4.83
CA ALA A 249 17.53 -0.75 5.64
C ALA A 249 17.53 -2.27 5.40
N GLY A 250 17.13 -3.00 6.43
CA GLY A 250 16.87 -4.43 6.35
C GLY A 250 16.30 -4.95 7.67
N VAL A 251 16.35 -6.27 7.81
CA VAL A 251 16.12 -6.97 9.07
C VAL A 251 17.20 -8.01 9.30
N PRO A 252 17.61 -8.25 10.56
CA PRO A 252 18.62 -9.25 10.87
C PRO A 252 18.12 -10.66 10.51
N PRO A 253 19.02 -11.66 10.48
CA PRO A 253 18.63 -13.06 10.41
C PRO A 253 17.59 -13.43 11.46
N ASP A 254 16.57 -14.17 11.03
CA ASP A 254 15.51 -14.67 11.88
C ASP A 254 15.13 -16.10 11.45
N TYR A 255 14.04 -16.63 12.02
CA TYR A 255 13.57 -17.98 11.71
C TYR A 255 12.99 -18.12 10.29
N PHE A 256 12.70 -17.00 9.60
CA PHE A 256 12.26 -17.00 8.21
C PHE A 256 13.43 -16.87 7.22
N SER A 257 14.51 -16.16 7.60
CA SER A 257 15.68 -15.96 6.75
C SER A 257 17.00 -16.11 7.51
N ALA A 258 17.79 -17.11 7.10
CA ALA A 258 19.12 -17.36 7.65
C ALA A 258 20.13 -16.20 7.41
N THR A 259 19.88 -15.34 6.42
CA THR A 259 20.74 -14.20 6.07
C THR A 259 20.10 -12.85 6.38
N GLY A 260 18.93 -12.85 7.03
CA GLY A 260 18.09 -11.66 7.14
C GLY A 260 17.57 -11.22 5.78
N GLN A 261 17.06 -9.99 5.70
CA GLN A 261 16.61 -9.40 4.44
C GLN A 261 17.24 -8.03 4.30
N LEU A 262 17.99 -7.83 3.21
CA LEU A 262 18.55 -6.55 2.86
C LEU A 262 17.60 -5.88 1.86
N TRP A 263 16.94 -4.81 2.26
CA TRP A 263 15.94 -4.14 1.42
C TRP A 263 16.55 -3.06 0.53
N GLY A 264 17.69 -2.49 0.94
CA GLY A 264 18.44 -1.52 0.13
C GLY A 264 17.93 -0.08 0.23
N ASN A 265 16.77 0.17 0.85
CA ASN A 265 16.28 1.53 1.09
C ASN A 265 17.27 2.33 1.95
N PRO A 266 17.48 3.64 1.71
CA PRO A 266 18.29 4.46 2.60
C PRO A 266 17.60 4.62 3.95
N VAL A 267 18.33 4.40 5.04
CA VAL A 267 17.78 4.66 6.38
C VAL A 267 17.65 6.16 6.64
N TYR A 268 16.74 6.54 7.53
CA TYR A 268 16.55 7.94 7.90
C TYR A 268 17.67 8.49 8.77
N ASN A 269 18.04 9.75 8.51
CA ASN A 269 18.74 10.58 9.47
C ASN A 269 17.73 11.13 10.50
N TRP A 270 17.37 10.29 11.47
CA TRP A 270 16.40 10.64 12.51
C TRP A 270 16.75 11.89 13.32
N LYS A 271 18.05 12.20 13.47
CA LYS A 271 18.50 13.44 14.13
C LYS A 271 18.08 14.67 13.33
N GLN A 272 18.28 14.65 12.00
CA GLN A 272 17.85 15.74 11.13
C GLN A 272 16.33 15.87 11.09
N LEU A 273 15.61 14.74 10.99
CA LEU A 273 14.15 14.73 11.07
C LEU A 273 13.66 15.35 12.38
N GLN A 274 14.23 14.97 13.52
CA GLN A 274 13.85 15.51 14.82
C GLN A 274 14.19 17.01 14.94
N ALA A 275 15.32 17.45 14.40
CA ALA A 275 15.72 18.87 14.40
C ALA A 275 14.73 19.76 13.63
N ASP A 276 14.06 19.22 12.60
CA ASP A 276 13.02 19.91 11.82
C ASP A 276 11.60 19.48 12.25
N ASN A 277 11.43 19.03 13.49
CA ASN A 277 10.15 18.60 14.07
C ASN A 277 9.36 17.61 13.20
N PHE A 278 10.07 16.70 12.54
CA PHE A 278 9.50 15.64 11.70
C PHE A 278 8.62 16.16 10.54
N ARG A 279 8.88 17.37 10.04
CA ARG A 279 8.07 18.06 9.03
C ARG A 279 7.72 17.19 7.82
N TRP A 280 8.71 16.51 7.23
CA TRP A 280 8.49 15.62 6.08
C TRP A 280 7.51 14.47 6.40
N TRP A 281 7.68 13.83 7.57
CA TRP A 281 6.77 12.77 7.99
C TRP A 281 5.35 13.28 8.28
N ILE A 282 5.21 14.45 8.90
CA ILE A 282 3.89 15.07 9.12
C ILE A 282 3.20 15.30 7.78
N GLN A 283 3.91 15.86 6.80
CA GLN A 283 3.40 16.10 5.46
C GLN A 283 2.98 14.80 4.76
N ARG A 284 3.77 13.72 4.91
CA ARG A 284 3.44 12.38 4.39
C ARG A 284 2.13 11.87 4.97
N PHE A 285 1.97 11.93 6.30
CA PHE A 285 0.73 11.52 6.97
C PHE A 285 -0.46 12.38 6.56
N GLN A 286 -0.29 13.71 6.48
CA GLN A 286 -1.35 14.61 6.03
C GLN A 286 -1.82 14.24 4.63
N THR A 287 -0.88 14.03 3.70
CA THR A 287 -1.20 13.69 2.31
C THR A 287 -1.92 12.35 2.23
N ILE A 288 -1.43 11.32 2.92
CA ILE A 288 -2.05 9.98 2.93
C ILE A 288 -3.48 10.02 3.52
N LEU A 289 -3.67 10.72 4.64
CA LEU A 289 -4.98 10.82 5.32
C LEU A 289 -6.02 11.63 4.53
N GLU A 290 -5.64 12.33 3.47
CA GLU A 290 -6.61 12.92 2.55
C GLU A 290 -7.35 11.85 1.74
N TYR A 291 -6.69 10.73 1.46
CA TYR A 291 -7.19 9.70 0.56
C TYR A 291 -7.45 8.34 1.23
N VAL A 292 -7.08 8.14 2.49
CA VAL A 292 -7.51 6.98 3.29
C VAL A 292 -8.08 7.42 4.63
N ASP A 293 -8.87 6.57 5.29
CA ASP A 293 -9.46 6.87 6.60
C ASP A 293 -8.62 6.34 7.76
N ILE A 294 -7.87 5.26 7.51
CA ILE A 294 -7.00 4.57 8.47
C ILE A 294 -5.69 4.25 7.76
N VAL A 295 -4.57 4.29 8.48
CA VAL A 295 -3.24 4.03 7.94
C VAL A 295 -2.61 2.84 8.66
N ARG A 296 -2.30 1.77 7.93
CA ARG A 296 -1.31 0.79 8.40
C ARG A 296 0.08 1.41 8.25
N ILE A 297 0.90 1.34 9.30
CA ILE A 297 2.33 1.62 9.20
C ILE A 297 3.04 0.28 9.11
N ASP A 298 3.65 0.05 7.95
CA ASP A 298 4.53 -1.08 7.71
C ASP A 298 5.80 -0.97 8.57
N HIS A 299 6.30 -2.10 9.05
CA HIS A 299 7.50 -2.21 9.86
C HIS A 299 7.52 -1.22 11.04
N PHE A 300 6.41 -1.12 11.78
CA PHE A 300 6.21 -0.16 12.87
C PHE A 300 7.34 -0.20 13.90
N ARG A 301 7.93 -1.39 14.12
CA ARG A 301 9.05 -1.56 15.05
C ARG A 301 10.26 -0.66 14.73
N GLY A 302 10.43 -0.24 13.48
CA GLY A 302 11.48 0.67 13.02
C GLY A 302 11.43 2.06 13.67
N PHE A 303 10.28 2.47 14.22
CA PHE A 303 10.15 3.72 14.99
C PHE A 303 10.72 3.60 16.42
N GLU A 304 10.87 2.39 16.95
CA GLU A 304 11.54 2.15 18.23
C GLU A 304 13.05 1.97 18.01
N ALA A 305 13.39 1.03 17.13
CA ALA A 305 14.75 0.80 16.68
C ALA A 305 14.71 0.21 15.27
N TYR A 306 15.66 0.55 14.42
CA TYR A 306 15.77 0.00 13.08
C TYR A 306 17.10 -0.71 12.88
N TRP A 307 17.11 -1.69 11.98
CA TRP A 307 18.33 -2.39 11.59
C TRP A 307 18.96 -1.65 10.41
N GLN A 308 20.21 -1.24 10.57
CA GLN A 308 20.98 -0.60 9.51
C GLN A 308 22.17 -1.45 9.10
N VAL A 309 22.41 -1.51 7.80
CA VAL A 309 23.49 -2.27 7.18
C VAL A 309 24.35 -1.30 6.36
N LYS A 310 25.67 -1.46 6.40
CA LYS A 310 26.58 -0.57 5.65
C LYS A 310 26.50 -0.80 4.15
N GLN A 311 26.72 0.27 3.38
CA GLN A 311 26.89 0.18 1.93
C GLN A 311 27.95 -0.88 1.55
N GLY A 312 27.66 -1.65 0.50
CA GLY A 312 28.56 -2.67 -0.03
C GLY A 312 28.35 -4.09 0.53
N GLU A 313 27.59 -4.23 1.62
CA GLU A 313 27.15 -5.55 2.08
C GLU A 313 26.11 -6.15 1.10
N THR A 314 26.16 -7.47 0.91
CA THR A 314 25.22 -8.21 0.04
C THR A 314 24.14 -8.94 0.83
N THR A 315 24.22 -8.93 2.17
CA THR A 315 23.26 -9.55 3.08
C THR A 315 23.00 -8.63 4.28
N ALA A 316 21.96 -8.93 5.07
CA ALA A 316 21.64 -8.15 6.26
C ALA A 316 22.28 -8.69 7.55
N ILE A 317 23.19 -9.67 7.46
CA ILE A 317 23.85 -10.28 8.62
C ILE A 317 24.67 -9.24 9.40
N THR A 318 25.45 -8.43 8.68
CA THR A 318 26.40 -7.46 9.27
C THR A 318 25.75 -6.09 9.45
N GLY A 319 24.69 -6.02 10.24
CA GLY A 319 24.03 -4.77 10.62
C GLY A 319 24.06 -4.52 12.12
N GLU A 320 23.39 -3.44 12.54
CA GLU A 320 23.20 -3.10 13.94
C GLU A 320 21.84 -2.46 14.21
N TRP A 321 21.33 -2.64 15.43
CA TRP A 321 20.12 -1.97 15.90
C TRP A 321 20.43 -0.55 16.35
N VAL A 322 19.75 0.43 15.75
CA VAL A 322 19.85 1.85 16.11
C VAL A 322 18.50 2.36 16.60
N LYS A 323 18.49 3.08 17.72
CA LYS A 323 17.26 3.65 18.29
C LYS A 323 16.73 4.79 17.41
N ALA A 324 15.43 4.80 17.20
CA ALA A 324 14.69 5.89 16.57
C ALA A 324 13.87 6.65 17.62
N PRO A 325 13.61 7.96 17.42
CA PRO A 325 12.85 8.80 18.34
C PRO A 325 11.34 8.61 18.15
N GLY A 326 10.85 7.36 18.15
CA GLY A 326 9.45 7.05 17.83
C GLY A 326 8.45 7.69 18.80
N LYS A 327 8.80 7.78 20.08
CA LYS A 327 7.93 8.43 21.07
C LYS A 327 7.75 9.91 20.74
N GLU A 328 8.84 10.63 20.55
CA GLU A 328 8.84 12.06 20.22
C GLU A 328 8.14 12.30 18.88
N PHE A 329 8.38 11.42 17.91
CA PHE A 329 7.73 11.47 16.60
C PHE A 329 6.21 11.39 16.72
N PHE A 330 5.69 10.35 17.38
CA PHE A 330 4.24 10.16 17.49
C PHE A 330 3.56 11.19 18.42
N GLU A 331 4.27 11.75 19.41
CA GLU A 331 3.80 12.91 20.19
C GLU A 331 3.60 14.13 19.29
N VAL A 332 4.61 14.48 18.49
CA VAL A 332 4.50 15.60 17.53
C VAL A 332 3.42 15.34 16.49
N LEU A 333 3.30 14.11 15.99
CA LEU A 333 2.28 13.74 15.00
C LEU A 333 0.87 13.89 15.59
N GLN A 334 0.66 13.42 16.82
CA GLN A 334 -0.61 13.56 17.55
C GLN A 334 -0.94 15.03 17.82
N ASP A 335 0.05 15.85 18.20
CA ASP A 335 -0.15 17.29 18.41
C ASP A 335 -0.58 18.02 17.13
N LYS A 336 -0.10 17.57 15.97
CA LYS A 336 -0.38 18.20 14.67
C LYS A 336 -1.67 17.70 14.02
N LEU A 337 -1.98 16.41 14.13
CA LEU A 337 -3.10 15.77 13.41
C LEU A 337 -4.27 15.42 14.33
N GLY A 338 -4.08 15.49 15.64
CA GLY A 338 -5.08 15.11 16.63
C GLY A 338 -5.21 13.59 16.73
N ASN A 339 -6.33 13.05 16.24
CA ASN A 339 -6.52 11.61 16.26
C ASN A 339 -5.63 10.92 15.21
N LEU A 340 -4.97 9.85 15.62
CA LEU A 340 -4.09 9.06 14.76
C LEU A 340 -4.75 7.72 14.44
N PRO A 341 -5.46 7.58 13.31
CA PRO A 341 -6.12 6.33 12.94
C PRO A 341 -5.09 5.35 12.36
N ILE A 342 -4.20 4.84 13.22
CA ILE A 342 -3.03 4.05 12.82
C ILE A 342 -3.22 2.60 13.23
N ILE A 343 -2.87 1.67 12.33
CA ILE A 343 -2.65 0.25 12.62
C ILE A 343 -1.14 0.00 12.57
N ALA A 344 -0.57 -0.60 13.62
CA ALA A 344 0.84 -0.95 13.66
C ALA A 344 1.07 -2.35 13.07
N GLU A 345 1.82 -2.44 11.98
CA GLU A 345 2.41 -3.71 11.55
C GLU A 345 3.55 -4.07 12.50
N ASP A 346 3.29 -5.02 13.38
CA ASP A 346 4.18 -5.48 14.44
C ASP A 346 4.42 -7.00 14.38
N LEU A 347 4.67 -7.50 13.18
CA LEU A 347 5.01 -8.89 12.95
C LEU A 347 6.51 -9.14 13.19
N GLY A 348 6.89 -10.42 13.23
CA GLY A 348 8.26 -10.84 13.53
C GLY A 348 8.60 -10.84 15.03
N ILE A 349 9.90 -10.72 15.35
CA ILE A 349 10.38 -10.70 16.73
C ILE A 349 10.25 -9.26 17.28
N ILE A 350 9.26 -9.06 18.15
CA ILE A 350 8.93 -7.77 18.76
C ILE A 350 9.46 -7.71 20.19
N THR A 351 10.03 -6.58 20.58
CA THR A 351 10.56 -6.35 21.93
C THR A 351 9.54 -5.64 22.82
N PRO A 352 9.67 -5.72 24.16
CA PRO A 352 8.78 -5.01 25.08
C PRO A 352 8.72 -3.50 24.84
N GLU A 353 9.80 -2.89 24.35
CA GLU A 353 9.86 -1.46 24.02
C GLU A 353 8.95 -1.10 22.84
N VAL A 354 8.89 -1.95 21.81
CA VAL A 354 7.99 -1.76 20.66
C VAL A 354 6.54 -1.92 21.10
N GLU A 355 6.26 -2.92 21.95
CA GLU A 355 4.92 -3.11 22.53
C GLU A 355 4.50 -1.91 23.39
N ALA A 356 5.43 -1.35 24.17
CA ALA A 356 5.21 -0.16 24.98
C ALA A 356 4.95 1.08 24.11
N LEU A 357 5.70 1.27 23.01
CA LEU A 357 5.48 2.36 22.06
C LEU A 357 4.08 2.26 21.43
N ARG A 358 3.72 1.09 20.89
CA ARG A 358 2.40 0.82 20.31
C ARG A 358 1.27 1.08 21.32
N SER A 359 1.43 0.56 22.53
CA SER A 359 0.41 0.64 23.58
C SER A 359 0.23 2.07 24.11
N ARG A 360 1.31 2.88 24.18
CA ARG A 360 1.27 4.29 24.59
C ARG A 360 0.27 5.09 23.75
N PHE A 361 0.27 4.88 22.45
CA PHE A 361 -0.62 5.58 21.50
C PHE A 361 -1.89 4.79 21.17
N GLN A 362 -2.11 3.64 21.83
CA GLN A 362 -3.27 2.77 21.63
C GLN A 362 -3.44 2.25 20.19
N PHE A 363 -2.35 2.11 19.45
CA PHE A 363 -2.43 1.54 18.11
C PHE A 363 -2.74 0.04 18.18
N PRO A 364 -3.71 -0.50 17.43
CA PRO A 364 -3.86 -1.94 17.30
C PRO A 364 -2.64 -2.55 16.59
N GLY A 365 -2.19 -3.71 17.10
CA GLY A 365 -1.24 -4.57 16.40
C GLY A 365 -1.94 -5.54 15.45
N MET A 366 -1.17 -6.34 14.73
CA MET A 366 -1.65 -7.32 13.76
C MET A 366 -1.56 -8.75 14.29
N LYS A 367 -2.48 -9.61 13.86
CA LYS A 367 -2.51 -11.03 14.18
C LYS A 367 -2.77 -11.84 12.91
N ILE A 368 -1.84 -12.71 12.52
CA ILE A 368 -1.94 -13.51 11.29
C ILE A 368 -2.19 -14.97 11.67
N LEU A 369 -3.36 -15.51 11.32
CA LEU A 369 -3.73 -16.88 11.68
C LEU A 369 -2.80 -17.93 11.06
N GLN A 370 -2.26 -17.68 9.86
CA GLN A 370 -1.27 -18.58 9.26
C GLN A 370 0.02 -18.74 10.09
N PHE A 371 0.29 -17.82 11.04
CA PHE A 371 1.41 -17.91 11.97
C PHE A 371 1.04 -18.54 13.33
N ALA A 372 -0.23 -18.87 13.56
CA ALA A 372 -0.74 -19.29 14.87
C ALA A 372 -0.38 -20.72 15.28
N PHE A 373 -0.15 -21.60 14.31
CA PHE A 373 -0.15 -23.04 14.54
C PHE A 373 1.26 -23.65 14.66
N SER A 374 2.27 -22.82 14.91
CA SER A 374 3.64 -23.23 15.25
C SER A 374 4.00 -22.78 16.68
N GLY A 375 5.03 -23.37 17.30
CA GLY A 375 5.57 -22.85 18.58
C GLY A 375 4.71 -23.04 19.83
N GLY A 376 3.61 -23.81 19.77
CA GLY A 376 2.82 -24.23 20.94
C GLY A 376 1.79 -23.20 21.44
N SER A 377 1.18 -23.48 22.60
CA SER A 377 0.03 -22.72 23.13
C SER A 377 0.33 -21.28 23.54
N SER A 378 1.60 -20.91 23.69
CA SER A 378 2.03 -19.53 23.97
C SER A 378 2.14 -18.67 22.71
N ASN A 379 1.89 -19.22 21.52
CA ASN A 379 1.98 -18.46 20.28
C ASN A 379 1.01 -17.26 20.30
N PRO A 380 1.49 -16.02 20.16
CA PRO A 380 0.67 -14.81 20.28
C PRO A 380 -0.33 -14.63 19.14
N TYR A 381 -0.26 -15.45 18.08
CA TYR A 381 -1.18 -15.49 16.95
C TYR A 381 -2.33 -16.48 17.15
N LEU A 382 -2.36 -17.26 18.25
CA LEU A 382 -3.54 -18.05 18.60
C LEU A 382 -4.67 -17.15 19.14
N PRO A 383 -5.92 -17.28 18.65
CA PRO A 383 -7.04 -16.42 19.05
C PRO A 383 -7.29 -16.27 20.55
N PHE A 384 -7.04 -17.31 21.36
CA PHE A 384 -7.21 -17.22 22.81
C PHE A 384 -6.13 -16.35 23.51
N ASN A 385 -5.03 -16.03 22.83
CA ASN A 385 -3.96 -15.14 23.30
C ASN A 385 -4.14 -13.69 22.82
N TYR A 386 -5.21 -13.38 22.08
CA TYR A 386 -5.42 -12.03 21.55
C TYR A 386 -5.75 -11.03 22.67
N VAL A 387 -5.46 -9.76 22.37
CA VAL A 387 -6.09 -8.61 23.03
C VAL A 387 -7.14 -8.04 22.10
N ARG A 388 -8.12 -7.29 22.62
CA ARG A 388 -9.16 -6.70 21.75
C ARG A 388 -8.61 -5.71 20.74
N ASN A 389 -7.64 -4.87 21.15
CA ASN A 389 -7.03 -3.85 20.29
C ASN A 389 -6.00 -4.47 19.33
N CYS A 390 -6.49 -5.27 18.40
CA CYS A 390 -5.71 -5.81 17.28
C CYS A 390 -6.59 -5.99 16.05
N VAL A 391 -5.92 -6.20 14.92
CA VAL A 391 -6.52 -6.58 13.64
C VAL A 391 -6.10 -8.01 13.33
N VAL A 392 -7.06 -8.91 13.18
CA VAL A 392 -6.79 -10.29 12.77
C VAL A 392 -6.91 -10.43 11.26
N TYR A 393 -6.00 -11.19 10.68
CA TYR A 393 -5.98 -11.60 9.29
C TYR A 393 -5.91 -13.13 9.21
N THR A 394 -6.48 -13.71 8.16
CA THR A 394 -6.12 -15.08 7.76
C THR A 394 -4.66 -15.11 7.31
N GLY A 395 -4.34 -14.31 6.30
CA GLY A 395 -3.01 -13.97 5.80
C GLY A 395 -2.97 -12.50 5.31
N THR A 396 -1.79 -11.97 5.05
CA THR A 396 -1.59 -10.68 4.36
C THR A 396 -1.30 -10.90 2.87
N HIS A 397 -0.89 -9.85 2.16
CA HIS A 397 -0.42 -9.91 0.77
C HIS A 397 0.94 -10.63 0.63
N ASP A 398 1.75 -10.70 1.69
CA ASP A 398 3.03 -11.42 1.73
C ASP A 398 2.86 -12.91 2.04
N ASN A 399 1.70 -13.28 2.57
CA ASN A 399 1.36 -14.66 2.84
C ASN A 399 0.87 -15.34 1.55
N ASP A 400 0.95 -16.67 1.54
CA ASP A 400 0.21 -17.46 0.57
C ASP A 400 -1.30 -17.34 0.86
N THR A 401 -2.13 -17.67 -0.13
CA THR A 401 -3.55 -17.95 0.10
C THR A 401 -3.70 -19.01 1.19
N THR A 402 -4.80 -18.99 1.93
CA THR A 402 -5.03 -19.97 3.01
C THR A 402 -5.08 -21.40 2.45
N VAL A 403 -5.62 -21.60 1.24
CA VAL A 403 -5.61 -22.91 0.58
C VAL A 403 -4.19 -23.34 0.21
N GLY A 404 -3.41 -22.46 -0.42
CA GLY A 404 -2.02 -22.74 -0.83
C GLY A 404 -1.10 -22.98 0.36
N TRP A 405 -1.20 -22.14 1.39
CA TRP A 405 -0.52 -22.31 2.67
C TRP A 405 -0.83 -23.68 3.28
N PHE A 406 -2.12 -24.01 3.44
CA PHE A 406 -2.52 -25.27 4.07
C PHE A 406 -2.04 -26.48 3.28
N LYS A 407 -2.10 -26.46 1.94
CA LYS A 407 -1.62 -27.57 1.10
C LYS A 407 -0.14 -27.88 1.35
N LYS A 408 0.69 -26.85 1.53
CA LYS A 408 2.15 -26.97 1.74
C LYS A 408 2.58 -27.43 3.13
N LEU A 409 1.69 -27.38 4.13
CA LEU A 409 1.99 -27.83 5.48
C LEU A 409 2.25 -29.35 5.56
N SER A 410 3.09 -29.73 6.54
CA SER A 410 3.31 -31.12 6.93
C SER A 410 2.01 -31.75 7.47
N ALA A 411 1.97 -33.09 7.57
CA ALA A 411 0.81 -33.78 8.14
C ALA A 411 0.65 -33.44 9.63
N GLU A 412 1.77 -33.28 10.34
CA GLU A 412 1.84 -32.90 11.74
C GLU A 412 1.26 -31.49 11.96
N ASP A 413 1.67 -30.50 11.16
CA ASP A 413 1.16 -29.13 11.26
C ASP A 413 -0.33 -29.04 10.92
N LYS A 414 -0.78 -29.79 9.90
CA LYS A 414 -2.22 -29.92 9.57
C LYS A 414 -3.00 -30.47 10.74
N GLN A 415 -2.46 -31.47 11.46
CA GLN A 415 -3.13 -32.07 12.60
C GLN A 415 -3.25 -31.08 13.78
N ILE A 416 -2.27 -30.19 13.99
CA ILE A 416 -2.37 -29.12 15.00
C ILE A 416 -3.58 -28.21 14.70
N ILE A 417 -3.73 -27.80 13.44
CA ILE A 417 -4.86 -26.97 13.00
C ILE A 417 -6.19 -27.70 13.19
N ILE A 418 -6.26 -28.97 12.80
CA ILE A 418 -7.47 -29.80 12.95
C ILE A 418 -7.83 -29.99 14.43
N ASN A 419 -6.84 -30.18 15.30
CA ASN A 419 -7.09 -30.28 16.74
C ASN A 419 -7.61 -28.97 17.33
N TYR A 420 -7.21 -27.83 16.78
CA TYR A 420 -7.62 -26.50 17.24
C TYR A 420 -9.02 -26.10 16.71
N CYS A 421 -9.24 -26.26 15.41
CA CYS A 421 -10.44 -25.79 14.71
C CYS A 421 -11.55 -26.86 14.62
N GLY A 422 -11.20 -28.14 14.77
CA GLY A 422 -12.00 -29.28 14.33
C GLY A 422 -11.61 -29.78 12.93
N PRO A 423 -12.22 -30.89 12.46
CA PRO A 423 -12.04 -31.37 11.09
C PRO A 423 -12.35 -30.28 10.07
N VAL A 424 -11.58 -30.23 8.98
CA VAL A 424 -11.82 -29.28 7.89
C VAL A 424 -13.23 -29.44 7.37
N SER A 425 -13.99 -28.35 7.33
CA SER A 425 -15.38 -28.40 6.88
C SER A 425 -15.49 -28.67 5.38
N GLU A 426 -16.68 -29.06 4.91
CA GLU A 426 -16.96 -29.24 3.48
C GLU A 426 -16.74 -27.96 2.66
N GLU A 427 -16.78 -26.83 3.33
CA GLU A 427 -16.51 -25.52 2.78
C GLU A 427 -15.02 -25.21 2.60
N GLY A 428 -14.14 -26.02 3.20
CA GLY A 428 -12.70 -25.93 3.09
C GLY A 428 -12.03 -25.04 4.14
N ILE A 429 -10.72 -25.24 4.28
CA ILE A 429 -9.88 -24.61 5.31
C ILE A 429 -9.92 -23.07 5.30
N HIS A 430 -10.09 -22.45 4.12
CA HIS A 430 -10.18 -21.00 4.00
C HIS A 430 -11.40 -20.46 4.75
N TRP A 431 -12.57 -21.10 4.64
CA TRP A 431 -13.74 -20.69 5.41
C TRP A 431 -13.64 -21.03 6.90
N ASP A 432 -12.93 -22.09 7.26
CA ASP A 432 -12.66 -22.41 8.67
C ASP A 432 -11.81 -21.32 9.33
N LEU A 433 -10.74 -20.85 8.67
CA LEU A 433 -9.92 -19.74 9.18
C LEU A 433 -10.65 -18.39 9.11
N ILE A 434 -11.51 -18.16 8.11
CA ILE A 434 -12.37 -16.96 8.08
C ILE A 434 -13.30 -16.95 9.30
N ARG A 435 -13.95 -18.07 9.63
CA ARG A 435 -14.76 -18.19 10.85
C ARG A 435 -13.94 -17.95 12.10
N LEU A 436 -12.72 -18.48 12.15
CA LEU A 436 -11.84 -18.30 13.30
C LEU A 436 -11.43 -16.83 13.48
N ALA A 437 -11.09 -16.13 12.39
CA ALA A 437 -10.79 -14.70 12.41
C ALA A 437 -12.03 -13.89 12.87
N LEU A 438 -13.18 -14.13 12.25
CA LEU A 438 -14.41 -13.42 12.55
C LEU A 438 -14.91 -13.69 13.98
N SER A 439 -14.79 -14.91 14.50
CA SER A 439 -15.22 -15.25 15.86
C SER A 439 -14.27 -14.76 16.97
N SER A 440 -13.01 -14.46 16.65
CA SER A 440 -12.01 -14.01 17.62
C SER A 440 -12.40 -12.70 18.34
N ILE A 441 -11.72 -12.40 19.45
CA ILE A 441 -11.93 -11.17 20.23
C ILE A 441 -11.32 -9.90 19.61
N ALA A 442 -10.58 -10.02 18.51
CA ALA A 442 -9.98 -8.89 17.81
C ALA A 442 -11.07 -7.89 17.36
N ASN A 443 -10.83 -6.60 17.57
CA ASN A 443 -11.75 -5.54 17.15
C ASN A 443 -11.97 -5.59 15.64
N GLN A 444 -10.92 -5.69 14.84
CA GLN A 444 -11.04 -5.74 13.39
C GLN A 444 -10.62 -7.13 12.87
N ALA A 445 -11.30 -7.59 11.83
CA ALA A 445 -10.93 -8.79 11.07
C ALA A 445 -10.88 -8.43 9.58
N ILE A 446 -9.72 -8.62 8.94
CA ILE A 446 -9.52 -8.31 7.53
C ILE A 446 -9.16 -9.59 6.79
N ILE A 447 -9.89 -9.88 5.71
CA ILE A 447 -9.74 -11.13 4.95
C ILE A 447 -9.30 -10.81 3.51
N PRO A 448 -8.21 -11.40 3.01
CA PRO A 448 -7.84 -11.30 1.59
C PRO A 448 -8.95 -11.83 0.68
N VAL A 449 -9.20 -11.16 -0.44
CA VAL A 449 -10.24 -11.60 -1.39
C VAL A 449 -9.94 -13.00 -1.96
N GLN A 450 -8.66 -13.37 -2.09
CA GLN A 450 -8.25 -14.71 -2.48
C GLN A 450 -8.85 -15.79 -1.56
N ASP A 451 -8.93 -15.51 -0.26
CA ASP A 451 -9.41 -16.48 0.72
C ASP A 451 -10.93 -16.65 0.67
N ILE A 452 -11.72 -15.58 0.44
CA ILE A 452 -13.17 -15.73 0.27
C ILE A 452 -13.51 -16.45 -1.04
N LEU A 453 -12.63 -16.36 -2.05
CA LEU A 453 -12.74 -17.06 -3.32
C LEU A 453 -12.19 -18.51 -3.26
N GLY A 454 -11.51 -18.90 -2.17
CA GLY A 454 -10.93 -20.23 -2.02
C GLY A 454 -9.81 -20.54 -3.01
N LEU A 455 -9.05 -19.53 -3.44
CA LEU A 455 -7.99 -19.67 -4.43
C LEU A 455 -6.71 -20.28 -3.83
N ASP A 456 -5.90 -20.92 -4.67
CA ASP A 456 -4.62 -21.53 -4.33
C ASP A 456 -3.43 -20.57 -4.55
N THR A 457 -2.21 -21.07 -4.41
CA THR A 457 -0.91 -20.38 -4.55
C THR A 457 -0.81 -19.48 -5.78
N ASP A 458 -1.43 -19.85 -6.90
CA ASP A 458 -1.40 -19.07 -8.14
C ASP A 458 -2.02 -17.67 -7.98
N ALA A 459 -2.82 -17.46 -6.93
CA ALA A 459 -3.43 -16.17 -6.59
C ALA A 459 -2.64 -15.37 -5.53
N ARG A 460 -1.48 -15.85 -5.10
CA ARG A 460 -0.64 -15.15 -4.12
C ARG A 460 -0.21 -13.79 -4.66
N MET A 461 -0.34 -12.75 -3.83
CA MET A 461 -0.04 -11.39 -4.26
C MET A 461 1.47 -11.11 -4.29
N ASN A 462 2.21 -11.54 -3.27
CA ASN A 462 3.65 -11.34 -3.19
C ASN A 462 4.35 -12.56 -2.58
N PHE A 463 5.49 -12.92 -3.15
CA PHE A 463 6.48 -13.83 -2.61
C PHE A 463 7.66 -13.00 -2.09
N PRO A 464 7.75 -12.75 -0.76
CA PRO A 464 8.86 -11.99 -0.20
C PRO A 464 10.21 -12.53 -0.63
N SER A 465 11.16 -11.63 -0.88
CA SER A 465 12.52 -11.94 -1.36
C SER A 465 12.61 -12.54 -2.78
N THR A 466 11.55 -12.49 -3.59
CA THR A 466 11.63 -12.72 -5.04
C THR A 466 11.46 -11.40 -5.81
N VAL A 467 12.07 -11.33 -6.99
CA VAL A 467 12.07 -10.11 -7.82
C VAL A 467 10.95 -10.11 -8.87
N GLU A 468 10.58 -11.29 -9.37
CA GLU A 468 9.63 -11.47 -10.47
C GLU A 468 8.36 -12.20 -10.02
N GLY A 469 7.26 -12.00 -10.77
CA GLY A 469 5.98 -12.69 -10.57
C GLY A 469 5.10 -12.13 -9.44
N ASN A 470 5.46 -11.00 -8.85
CA ASN A 470 4.75 -10.38 -7.73
C ASN A 470 3.81 -9.26 -8.19
N TRP A 471 2.79 -8.98 -7.39
CA TRP A 471 1.85 -7.87 -7.55
C TRP A 471 0.98 -7.96 -8.80
N GLN A 472 0.87 -9.16 -9.38
CA GLN A 472 0.18 -9.39 -10.64
C GLN A 472 -1.23 -9.93 -10.46
N TRP A 473 -1.57 -10.59 -9.35
CA TRP A 473 -2.86 -11.28 -9.24
C TRP A 473 -4.06 -10.36 -9.42
N ARG A 474 -5.04 -10.83 -10.19
CA ARG A 474 -6.37 -10.21 -10.38
C ARG A 474 -7.44 -11.30 -10.34
N TYR A 475 -8.64 -10.94 -9.88
CA TYR A 475 -9.79 -11.86 -9.99
C TYR A 475 -10.54 -11.60 -11.30
N ARG A 476 -11.22 -12.62 -11.83
CA ARG A 476 -12.02 -12.51 -13.06
C ARG A 476 -13.34 -11.76 -12.84
N PRO A 477 -13.92 -11.15 -13.89
CA PRO A 477 -15.29 -10.62 -13.83
C PRO A 477 -16.27 -11.67 -13.26
N ASN A 478 -17.22 -11.22 -12.45
CA ASN A 478 -18.25 -12.03 -11.79
C ASN A 478 -17.74 -13.04 -10.74
N ALA A 479 -16.45 -13.05 -10.37
CA ALA A 479 -15.96 -13.92 -9.29
C ALA A 479 -16.59 -13.56 -7.93
N LEU A 480 -16.87 -12.28 -7.69
CA LEU A 480 -17.59 -11.80 -6.51
C LEU A 480 -19.10 -11.88 -6.74
N SER A 481 -19.68 -13.05 -6.46
CA SER A 481 -21.10 -13.33 -6.68
C SER A 481 -22.01 -12.87 -5.53
N GLU A 482 -23.32 -12.78 -5.79
CA GLU A 482 -24.32 -12.51 -4.75
C GLU A 482 -24.36 -13.62 -3.68
N GLU A 483 -24.15 -14.89 -4.07
CA GLU A 483 -24.06 -16.01 -3.14
C GLU A 483 -22.89 -15.82 -2.16
N LEU A 484 -21.72 -15.41 -2.68
CA LEU A 484 -20.55 -15.13 -1.88
C LEU A 484 -20.80 -13.96 -0.92
N ALA A 485 -21.42 -12.88 -1.42
CA ALA A 485 -21.79 -11.72 -0.61
C ALA A 485 -22.73 -12.12 0.54
N ASN A 486 -23.77 -12.91 0.26
CA ASN A 486 -24.74 -13.39 1.24
C ASN A 486 -24.10 -14.30 2.29
N ARG A 487 -23.20 -15.19 1.87
CA ARG A 487 -22.47 -16.05 2.80
C ARG A 487 -21.59 -15.26 3.76
N LEU A 488 -20.82 -14.31 3.24
CA LEU A 488 -19.98 -13.45 4.05
C LEU A 488 -20.82 -12.59 5.00
N LYS A 489 -21.95 -12.05 4.52
CA LYS A 489 -22.93 -11.31 5.33
C LYS A 489 -23.43 -12.14 6.52
N ILE A 490 -23.82 -13.40 6.29
CA ILE A 490 -24.28 -14.30 7.36
C ILE A 490 -23.22 -14.43 8.45
N LEU A 491 -21.95 -14.68 8.09
CA LEU A 491 -20.88 -14.80 9.07
C LEU A 491 -20.60 -13.47 9.80
N THR A 492 -20.58 -12.37 9.06
CA THR A 492 -20.38 -11.02 9.64
C THR A 492 -21.46 -10.66 10.66
N HIS A 493 -22.73 -10.99 10.40
CA HIS A 493 -23.80 -10.84 11.39
C HIS A 493 -23.67 -11.85 12.54
N THR A 494 -23.42 -13.12 12.24
CA THR A 494 -23.29 -14.20 13.25
C THR A 494 -22.25 -13.86 14.31
N TYR A 495 -21.13 -13.28 13.89
CA TYR A 495 -20.04 -12.92 14.80
C TYR A 495 -20.07 -11.46 15.28
N GLY A 496 -21.18 -10.74 15.07
CA GLY A 496 -21.40 -9.39 15.59
C GLY A 496 -20.39 -8.36 15.04
N ARG A 497 -20.09 -8.43 13.74
CA ARG A 497 -19.17 -7.51 13.03
C ARG A 497 -19.86 -6.63 11.99
N ALA A 498 -21.16 -6.80 11.79
CA ALA A 498 -21.95 -5.96 10.90
C ALA A 498 -22.01 -4.51 11.42
N PRO A 499 -22.23 -3.52 10.55
CA PRO A 499 -22.49 -2.14 10.97
C PRO A 499 -23.63 -2.09 11.99
N VAL A 500 -23.46 -1.31 13.06
CA VAL A 500 -24.51 -1.11 14.06
C VAL A 500 -25.49 -0.08 13.48
N SER A 501 -26.72 -0.50 13.18
CA SER A 501 -27.80 0.44 12.85
C SER A 501 -28.05 1.34 14.06
N SER A 502 -27.99 2.66 13.87
CA SER A 502 -28.24 3.67 14.91
C SER A 502 -29.68 3.74 15.44
N ASP A 503 -30.49 2.71 15.18
CA ASP A 503 -31.92 2.65 15.50
C ASP A 503 -32.24 1.90 16.81
N TYR A 504 -31.39 2.07 17.84
CA TYR A 504 -31.65 1.55 19.19
C TYR A 504 -31.47 2.61 20.27
#